data_AF-A0AAU2QX34-F1
#
_entry.id   AF-A0AAU2QX34-F1
#
_cell.length_a   1.000
_cell.length_b   1.000
_cell.length_c   1.000
_cell.angle_alpha   90.00
_cell.angle_beta   90.00
_cell.angle_gamma   90.00
#
_symmetry.space_group_name_H-M   'P 1'
#
loop_
_entity.id
_entity.type
_entity.pdbx_description
1 polymer ?
#
loop_
_entity_poly.entity_id
_entity_poly.type
_entity_poly.pdbx_seq_one_letter_code
_entity_poly.pdbx_strand_id
1 'polypeptide(L)'
;MGDETPRTYLPLPDRPSHRHAVFHGHLAALVELLGGEPPAPADSDREWAHRARTIVRDTLRDTDVRPEGLFEHLVRAGVHDPDPSFNRQFIEPAVRIYGRRRVKSALIGYLRTGSDPERAGAARAWYWTGVSVRFLDWENRVLTPESQAAVDAVADLGAEWQEAALREFVANEDLDVRRCILPGLALGPHGQPAALHDLVAEAVRIARGHPDAYLRHRVEIQAAVPPDAP
;
A
#
# COMPACT_ATOMS: atom_id res chain seq x y z
N MET A 1 -39.00 9.14 1.31
CA MET A 1 -37.91 10.11 1.52
C MET A 1 -36.70 9.28 1.89
N GLY A 2 -35.81 9.07 0.92
CA GLY A 2 -34.74 8.08 1.02
C GLY A 2 -33.68 8.52 2.01
N ASP A 3 -33.33 7.61 2.91
CA ASP A 3 -32.26 7.71 3.87
C ASP A 3 -30.91 7.65 3.12
N GLU A 4 -30.40 8.80 2.71
CA GLU A 4 -29.05 8.95 2.16
C GLU A 4 -28.03 8.77 3.31
N THR A 5 -27.74 7.52 3.60
CA THR A 5 -26.55 7.14 4.35
C THR A 5 -25.32 7.70 3.62
N PRO A 6 -24.39 8.39 4.31
CA PRO A 6 -23.17 8.87 3.67
C PRO A 6 -22.42 7.68 3.06
N ARG A 7 -22.11 7.76 1.77
CA ARG A 7 -21.42 6.71 0.99
C ARG A 7 -20.04 6.43 1.57
N THR A 8 -20.01 5.55 2.56
CA THR A 8 -18.82 5.16 3.29
C THR A 8 -18.22 3.98 2.53
N TYR A 9 -17.25 4.29 1.65
CA TYR A 9 -16.34 3.34 0.98
C TYR A 9 -16.90 2.55 -0.24
N LEU A 10 -16.48 2.94 -1.45
CA LEU A 10 -16.51 2.06 -2.62
C LEU A 10 -15.28 1.14 -2.62
N PRO A 11 -15.44 -0.20 -2.75
CA PRO A 11 -14.32 -1.12 -2.86
C PRO A 11 -13.60 -0.95 -4.20
N LEU A 12 -12.32 -1.35 -4.25
CA LEU A 12 -11.57 -1.42 -5.49
C LEU A 12 -12.16 -2.52 -6.39
N PRO A 13 -12.40 -2.25 -7.69
CA PRO A 13 -12.89 -3.27 -8.63
C PRO A 13 -11.94 -4.45 -8.83
N ASP A 14 -12.47 -5.58 -9.31
CA ASP A 14 -11.72 -6.82 -9.55
C ASP A 14 -10.60 -6.65 -10.59
N ARG A 15 -9.55 -7.46 -10.46
CA ARG A 15 -8.28 -7.34 -11.20
C ARG A 15 -8.03 -8.48 -12.19
N PRO A 16 -7.15 -8.29 -13.19
CA PRO A 16 -6.84 -9.31 -14.20
C PRO A 16 -6.08 -10.53 -13.64
N SER A 17 -6.34 -11.70 -14.21
CA SER A 17 -5.79 -13.01 -13.80
C SER A 17 -4.27 -13.18 -13.98
N HIS A 18 -3.65 -12.53 -14.97
CA HIS A 18 -2.20 -12.70 -15.25
C HIS A 18 -1.28 -12.27 -14.08
N ARG A 19 -1.78 -11.44 -13.16
CA ARG A 19 -1.04 -10.99 -11.97
C ARG A 19 -0.85 -12.10 -10.94
N HIS A 20 -1.71 -13.12 -10.95
CA HIS A 20 -1.63 -14.26 -10.05
C HIS A 20 -0.41 -15.13 -10.35
N ALA A 21 -0.10 -15.39 -11.62
CA ALA A 21 1.03 -16.23 -12.01
C ALA A 21 2.39 -15.64 -11.57
N VAL A 22 2.59 -14.33 -11.79
CA VAL A 22 3.81 -13.63 -11.35
C VAL A 22 3.94 -13.67 -9.84
N PHE A 23 2.84 -13.38 -9.13
CA PHE A 23 2.80 -13.47 -7.67
C PHE A 23 3.12 -14.88 -7.15
N HIS A 24 2.57 -15.93 -7.77
CA HIS A 24 2.84 -17.31 -7.38
C HIS A 24 4.31 -17.65 -7.51
N GLY A 25 4.97 -17.22 -8.58
CA GLY A 25 6.42 -17.40 -8.74
C GLY A 25 7.23 -16.75 -7.61
N HIS A 26 6.88 -15.53 -7.22
CA HIS A 26 7.54 -14.86 -6.09
C HIS A 26 7.26 -15.53 -4.75
N LEU A 27 6.04 -16.01 -4.54
CA LEU A 27 5.64 -16.65 -3.29
C LEU A 27 6.27 -18.05 -3.15
N ALA A 28 6.37 -18.81 -4.24
CA ALA A 28 7.08 -20.10 -4.25
C ALA A 28 8.57 -19.91 -3.93
N ALA A 29 9.24 -18.97 -4.59
CA ALA A 29 10.65 -18.66 -4.31
C ALA A 29 10.90 -18.23 -2.85
N LEU A 30 9.96 -17.49 -2.25
CA LEU A 30 10.04 -17.11 -0.84
C LEU A 30 9.87 -18.32 0.09
N VAL A 31 8.96 -19.25 -0.22
CA VAL A 31 8.80 -20.50 0.56
C VAL A 31 10.08 -21.34 0.50
N GLU A 32 10.65 -21.50 -0.69
CA GLU A 32 11.91 -22.24 -0.90
C GLU A 32 13.09 -21.58 -0.16
N LEU A 33 13.20 -20.25 -0.22
CA LEU A 33 14.23 -19.50 0.51
C LEU A 33 14.16 -19.74 2.03
N LEU A 34 12.94 -19.91 2.55
CA LEU A 34 12.69 -20.21 3.96
C LEU A 34 12.90 -21.70 4.30
N GLY A 35 13.35 -22.51 3.36
CA GLY A 35 13.60 -23.95 3.53
C GLY A 35 12.33 -24.80 3.51
N GLY A 36 11.20 -24.24 3.05
CA GLY A 36 9.94 -24.95 2.89
C GLY A 36 9.73 -25.45 1.46
N GLU A 37 8.77 -26.35 1.27
CA GLU A 37 8.29 -26.76 -0.04
C GLU A 37 7.02 -25.97 -0.40
N PRO A 38 6.92 -25.40 -1.62
CA PRO A 38 5.68 -24.78 -2.08
C PRO A 38 4.50 -25.75 -2.02
N PRO A 39 3.27 -25.27 -1.73
CA PRO A 39 2.10 -26.15 -1.68
C PRO A 39 1.90 -26.87 -3.02
N ALA A 40 1.40 -28.10 -2.96
CA ALA A 40 0.88 -28.79 -4.13
C ALA A 40 -0.20 -27.94 -4.85
N PRO A 41 -0.40 -28.13 -6.16
CA PRO A 41 -1.48 -27.48 -6.90
C PRO A 41 -2.84 -27.61 -6.18
N ALA A 42 -3.63 -26.54 -6.20
CA ALA A 42 -4.95 -26.49 -5.55
C ALA A 42 -6.04 -26.22 -6.60
N ASP A 43 -7.31 -26.34 -6.18
CA ASP A 43 -8.47 -26.15 -7.06
C ASP A 43 -8.63 -24.69 -7.52
N SER A 44 -7.97 -23.75 -6.84
CA SER A 44 -7.92 -22.35 -7.24
C SER A 44 -6.60 -21.66 -6.87
N ASP A 45 -6.25 -20.61 -7.63
CA ASP A 45 -5.09 -19.76 -7.33
C ASP A 45 -5.18 -19.13 -5.94
N ARG A 46 -6.39 -18.75 -5.52
CA ARG A 46 -6.64 -18.15 -4.21
C ARG A 46 -6.31 -19.12 -3.08
N GLU A 47 -6.72 -20.37 -3.22
CA GLU A 47 -6.45 -21.41 -2.22
C GLU A 47 -4.95 -21.73 -2.15
N TRP A 48 -4.30 -21.92 -3.31
CA TRP A 48 -2.86 -22.14 -3.36
C TRP A 48 -2.10 -21.00 -2.67
N ALA A 49 -2.42 -19.75 -3.02
CA ALA A 49 -1.79 -18.58 -2.44
C ALA A 49 -2.06 -18.42 -0.94
N HIS A 50 -3.23 -18.84 -0.46
CA HIS A 50 -3.54 -18.84 0.98
C HIS A 50 -2.67 -19.84 1.75
N ARG A 51 -2.49 -21.06 1.21
CA ARG A 51 -1.63 -22.09 1.80
C ARG A 51 -0.17 -21.64 1.82
N ALA A 52 0.33 -21.10 0.71
CA ALA A 52 1.72 -20.65 0.61
C ALA A 52 2.00 -19.46 1.56
N ARG A 53 1.09 -18.49 1.67
CA ARG A 53 1.16 -17.42 2.66
C ARG A 53 1.23 -17.94 4.11
N THR A 54 0.45 -18.98 4.41
CA THR A 54 0.44 -19.63 5.73
C THR A 54 1.80 -20.23 6.06
N ILE A 55 2.43 -20.94 5.11
CA ILE A 55 3.79 -21.48 5.27
C ILE A 55 4.78 -20.35 5.60
N VAL A 56 4.82 -19.29 4.79
CA VAL A 56 5.71 -18.14 5.03
C VAL A 56 5.51 -17.55 6.42
N ARG A 57 4.26 -17.27 6.80
CA ARG A 57 3.93 -16.68 8.11
C ARG A 57 4.41 -17.56 9.26
N ASP A 58 4.12 -18.86 9.19
CA ASP A 58 4.44 -19.78 10.28
C ASP A 58 5.97 -19.99 10.37
N THR A 59 6.68 -20.13 9.25
CA THR A 59 8.15 -20.20 9.25
C THR A 59 8.82 -18.93 9.80
N LEU A 60 8.33 -17.74 9.44
CA LEU A 60 8.84 -16.47 9.97
C LEU A 60 8.58 -16.28 11.47
N ARG A 61 7.55 -16.95 12.01
CA ARG A 61 7.25 -16.97 13.44
C ARG A 61 8.17 -17.94 14.19
N ASP A 62 8.41 -19.11 13.61
CA ASP A 62 9.00 -20.24 14.32
C ASP A 62 10.54 -20.31 14.19
N THR A 63 11.13 -19.57 13.24
CA THR A 63 12.58 -19.55 13.00
C THR A 63 13.16 -18.17 13.28
N ASP A 64 14.31 -18.09 13.97
CA ASP A 64 15.06 -16.84 14.17
C ASP A 64 16.15 -16.60 13.12
N VAL A 65 16.62 -17.66 12.46
CA VAL A 65 17.57 -17.57 11.35
C VAL A 65 16.92 -16.84 10.17
N ARG A 66 17.58 -15.80 9.66
CA ARG A 66 17.12 -15.02 8.50
C ARG A 66 18.07 -15.28 7.33
N PRO A 67 17.65 -16.00 6.28
CA PRO A 67 18.49 -16.20 5.12
C PRO A 67 18.80 -14.87 4.43
N GLU A 68 19.95 -14.80 3.77
CA GLU A 68 20.30 -13.68 2.90
C GLU A 68 19.24 -13.52 1.80
N GLY A 69 18.93 -12.28 1.42
CA GLY A 69 17.92 -12.01 0.39
C GLY A 69 16.47 -12.07 0.88
N LEU A 70 16.20 -12.42 2.14
CA LEU A 70 14.83 -12.51 2.67
C LEU A 70 14.09 -11.17 2.60
N PHE A 71 14.78 -10.05 2.83
CA PHE A 71 14.18 -8.71 2.72
C PHE A 71 13.59 -8.48 1.33
N GLU A 72 14.38 -8.74 0.29
CA GLU A 72 14.02 -8.52 -1.10
C GLU A 72 12.83 -9.40 -1.50
N HIS A 73 12.80 -10.65 -1.04
CA HIS A 73 11.68 -11.56 -1.31
C HIS A 73 10.39 -11.14 -0.59
N LEU A 74 10.47 -10.67 0.65
CA LEU A 74 9.29 -10.18 1.38
C LEU A 74 8.69 -8.94 0.72
N VAL A 75 9.52 -7.94 0.39
CA VAL A 75 9.03 -6.72 -0.25
C VAL A 75 8.44 -7.04 -1.62
N ARG A 76 9.13 -7.87 -2.42
CA ARG A 76 8.65 -8.28 -3.74
C ARG A 76 7.32 -9.05 -3.65
N ALA A 77 7.20 -10.02 -2.75
CA ALA A 77 5.94 -10.74 -2.55
C ALA A 77 4.80 -9.78 -2.16
N GLY A 78 5.05 -8.80 -1.29
CA GLY A 78 4.06 -7.78 -0.92
C GLY A 78 3.67 -6.82 -2.04
N VAL A 79 4.60 -6.45 -2.92
CA VAL A 79 4.32 -5.61 -4.09
C VAL A 79 3.49 -6.36 -5.13
N HIS A 80 3.84 -7.62 -5.41
CA HIS A 80 3.16 -8.40 -6.45
C HIS A 80 1.87 -9.08 -5.99
N ASP A 81 1.56 -9.07 -4.69
CA ASP A 81 0.31 -9.65 -4.19
C ASP A 81 -0.92 -8.92 -4.81
N PRO A 82 -1.80 -9.65 -5.51
CA PRO A 82 -3.01 -9.07 -6.11
C PRO A 82 -4.05 -8.65 -5.06
N ASP A 83 -3.94 -9.15 -3.82
CA ASP A 83 -4.85 -8.85 -2.73
C ASP A 83 -4.27 -7.79 -1.77
N PRO A 84 -4.82 -6.55 -1.76
CA PRO A 84 -4.36 -5.45 -0.92
C PRO A 84 -4.42 -5.74 0.57
N SER A 85 -5.29 -6.65 1.00
CA SER A 85 -5.47 -6.96 2.42
C SER A 85 -4.48 -8.00 2.91
N PHE A 86 -4.04 -8.91 2.02
CA PHE A 86 -3.15 -10.01 2.38
C PHE A 86 -1.68 -9.69 2.18
N ASN A 87 -1.34 -8.69 1.37
CA ASN A 87 0.07 -8.29 1.18
C ASN A 87 0.77 -7.85 2.50
N ARG A 88 -0.01 -7.46 3.51
CA ARG A 88 0.45 -7.18 4.88
C ARG A 88 1.22 -8.35 5.50
N GLN A 89 0.91 -9.59 5.11
CA GLN A 89 1.58 -10.79 5.62
C GLN A 89 3.06 -10.85 5.23
N PHE A 90 3.50 -10.03 4.26
CA PHE A 90 4.90 -9.89 3.88
C PHE A 90 5.49 -8.56 4.35
N ILE A 91 4.73 -7.47 4.23
CA ILE A 91 5.19 -6.12 4.58
C ILE A 91 5.35 -5.93 6.09
N GLU A 92 4.41 -6.42 6.91
CA GLU A 92 4.53 -6.28 8.37
C GLU A 92 5.75 -7.03 8.92
N PRO A 93 6.03 -8.29 8.53
CA PRO A 93 7.30 -8.94 8.89
C PRO A 93 8.53 -8.19 8.38
N ALA A 94 8.51 -7.67 7.15
CA ALA A 94 9.64 -6.91 6.62
C ALA A 94 9.93 -5.66 7.47
N VAL A 95 8.90 -4.92 7.88
CA VAL A 95 9.03 -3.75 8.78
C VAL A 95 9.54 -4.17 10.15
N ARG A 96 9.02 -5.27 10.71
CA ARG A 96 9.43 -5.79 12.03
C ARG A 96 10.89 -6.23 12.05
N ILE A 97 11.36 -6.91 11.00
CA ILE A 97 12.70 -7.52 10.94
C ILE A 97 13.75 -6.51 10.48
N TYR A 98 13.44 -5.70 9.46
CA TYR A 98 14.42 -4.84 8.78
C TYR A 98 14.23 -3.34 9.00
N GLY A 99 13.17 -2.97 9.73
CA GLY A 99 12.87 -1.58 10.04
C GLY A 99 12.08 -0.86 8.95
N ARG A 100 11.26 0.10 9.39
CA ARG A 100 10.33 0.86 8.55
C ARG A 100 11.02 1.67 7.46
N ARG A 101 12.17 2.28 7.77
CA ARG A 101 12.95 3.12 6.83
C ARG A 101 13.37 2.34 5.59
N ARG A 102 13.94 1.13 5.76
CA ARG A 102 14.40 0.30 4.65
C ARG A 102 13.24 -0.15 3.76
N VAL A 103 12.13 -0.59 4.36
CA VAL A 103 10.93 -1.00 3.61
C VAL A 103 10.33 0.17 2.83
N LYS A 104 10.12 1.33 3.47
CA LYS A 104 9.59 2.53 2.81
C LYS A 104 10.46 2.97 1.64
N SER A 105 11.80 2.98 1.82
CA SER A 105 12.73 3.34 0.75
C SER A 105 12.62 2.40 -0.45
N ALA A 106 12.49 1.08 -0.21
CA ALA A 106 12.31 0.11 -1.29
C ALA A 106 10.97 0.31 -2.04
N LEU A 107 9.88 0.62 -1.32
CA LEU A 107 8.58 0.90 -1.94
C LEU A 107 8.59 2.20 -2.78
N ILE A 108 9.30 3.24 -2.33
CA ILE A 108 9.54 4.45 -3.13
C ILE A 108 10.29 4.11 -4.42
N GLY A 109 11.28 3.21 -4.35
CA GLY A 109 11.97 2.69 -5.52
C GLY A 109 11.01 2.05 -6.53
N TYR A 110 10.16 1.13 -6.08
CA TYR A 110 9.13 0.52 -6.92
C TYR A 110 8.16 1.53 -7.54
N LEU A 111 7.74 2.55 -6.78
CA LEU A 111 6.87 3.61 -7.29
C LEU A 111 7.52 4.40 -8.43
N ARG A 112 8.83 4.70 -8.31
CA ARG A 112 9.55 5.52 -9.29
C ARG A 112 9.96 4.74 -10.54
N THR A 113 10.46 3.52 -10.38
CA THR A 113 11.14 2.79 -11.46
C THR A 113 10.45 1.50 -11.88
N GLY A 114 9.44 1.05 -11.13
CA GLY A 114 8.70 -0.17 -11.43
C GLY A 114 7.78 -0.03 -12.64
N SER A 115 7.32 -1.17 -13.13
CA SER A 115 6.18 -1.29 -14.03
C SER A 115 4.88 -0.87 -13.35
N ASP A 116 3.82 -0.58 -14.11
CA ASP A 116 2.52 -0.16 -13.54
C ASP A 116 1.95 -1.15 -12.51
N PRO A 117 2.03 -2.49 -12.69
CA PRO A 117 1.65 -3.44 -11.64
C PRO A 117 2.48 -3.31 -10.36
N GLU A 118 3.78 -3.04 -10.48
CA GLU A 118 4.68 -2.85 -9.34
C GLU A 118 4.40 -1.52 -8.63
N ARG A 119 4.14 -0.43 -9.36
CA ARG A 119 3.75 0.87 -8.80
C ARG A 119 2.46 0.77 -8.01
N ALA A 120 1.43 0.17 -8.62
CA ALA A 120 0.16 -0.10 -7.96
C ALA A 120 0.34 -1.00 -6.73
N GLY A 121 1.20 -2.01 -6.84
CA GLY A 121 1.61 -2.90 -5.76
C GLY A 121 2.26 -2.19 -4.59
N ALA A 122 3.22 -1.31 -4.89
CA ALA A 122 3.91 -0.49 -3.90
C ALA A 122 2.95 0.43 -3.16
N ALA A 123 1.99 1.03 -3.87
CA ALA A 123 0.96 1.87 -3.25
C ALA A 123 0.08 1.09 -2.26
N ARG A 124 -0.32 -0.14 -2.62
CA ARG A 124 -1.06 -1.03 -1.69
C ARG A 124 -0.20 -1.43 -0.49
N ALA A 125 1.08 -1.75 -0.72
CA ALA A 125 2.01 -2.16 0.33
C ALA A 125 2.35 -1.01 1.29
N TRP A 126 2.39 0.23 0.81
CA TRP A 126 2.74 1.42 1.59
C TRP A 126 1.87 1.59 2.84
N TYR A 127 0.57 1.33 2.73
CA TYR A 127 -0.39 1.42 3.85
C TYR A 127 0.06 0.55 5.05
N TRP A 128 0.48 -0.69 4.78
CA TRP A 128 0.89 -1.63 5.82
C TRP A 128 2.23 -1.29 6.45
N THR A 129 3.01 -0.36 5.87
CA THR A 129 4.18 0.19 6.56
C THR A 129 3.81 0.97 7.80
N GLY A 130 2.54 1.39 7.95
CA GLY A 130 1.98 2.17 9.05
C GLY A 130 1.59 1.35 10.29
N VAL A 131 1.21 0.09 10.14
CA VAL A 131 0.28 -0.62 11.05
C VAL A 131 0.82 -0.95 12.45
N SER A 132 2.12 -0.84 12.69
CA SER A 132 2.69 -0.99 14.04
C SER A 132 2.57 0.26 14.94
N VAL A 133 1.89 1.32 14.50
CA VAL A 133 1.60 2.48 15.35
C VAL A 133 0.51 2.15 16.38
N ARG A 134 0.73 2.55 17.64
CA ARG A 134 -0.20 2.39 18.74
C ARG A 134 -0.82 3.73 19.09
N PHE A 135 -2.12 3.70 19.38
CA PHE A 135 -2.88 4.87 19.81
C PHE A 135 -3.05 4.82 21.33
N LEU A 136 -2.82 5.95 21.99
CA LEU A 136 -3.29 6.20 23.35
C LEU A 136 -4.80 6.44 23.35
N ASP A 137 -5.27 7.14 22.32
CA ASP A 137 -6.67 7.44 22.09
C ASP A 137 -6.98 7.18 20.60
N TRP A 138 -7.81 6.18 20.34
CA TRP A 138 -8.16 5.78 18.99
C TRP A 138 -9.20 6.73 18.36
N GLU A 139 -10.07 7.34 19.16
CA GLU A 139 -11.14 8.24 18.69
C GLU A 139 -10.52 9.54 18.19
N ASN A 140 -9.60 10.10 18.97
CA ASN A 140 -8.88 11.34 18.63
C ASN A 140 -7.57 11.10 17.86
N ARG A 141 -7.26 9.83 17.54
CA ARG A 141 -6.04 9.41 16.82
C ARG A 141 -4.74 9.91 17.47
N VAL A 142 -4.70 9.96 18.79
CA VAL A 142 -3.50 10.35 19.55
C VAL A 142 -2.56 9.14 19.64
N LEU A 143 -1.36 9.26 19.08
CA LEU A 143 -0.33 8.22 19.11
C LEU A 143 0.35 8.12 20.48
N THR A 144 0.84 6.93 20.84
CA THR A 144 1.80 6.82 21.95
C THR A 144 3.08 7.58 21.61
N PRO A 145 3.83 8.11 22.59
CA PRO A 145 5.09 8.81 22.33
C PRO A 145 6.08 7.98 21.49
N GLU A 146 6.15 6.66 21.72
CA GLU A 146 7.01 5.74 20.95
C GLU A 146 6.53 5.62 19.51
N SER A 147 5.22 5.56 19.29
CA SER A 147 4.62 5.48 17.96
C SER A 147 4.79 6.78 17.19
N GLN A 148 4.64 7.92 17.88
CA GLN A 148 4.90 9.24 17.33
C GLN A 148 6.37 9.35 16.91
N ALA A 149 7.31 9.03 17.80
CA ALA A 149 8.74 9.03 17.49
C ALA A 149 9.09 8.11 16.31
N ALA A 150 8.45 6.94 16.21
CA ALA A 150 8.64 6.02 15.09
C ALA A 150 8.09 6.57 13.76
N VAL A 151 7.02 7.35 13.80
CA VAL A 151 6.47 8.06 12.62
C VAL A 151 7.38 9.21 12.22
N ASP A 152 7.78 10.05 13.18
CA ASP A 152 8.65 11.21 12.97
C ASP A 152 10.01 10.80 12.40
N ALA A 153 10.56 9.68 12.89
CA ALA A 153 11.83 9.13 12.42
C ALA A 153 11.84 8.72 10.94
N VAL A 154 10.70 8.69 10.26
CA VAL A 154 10.58 8.42 8.81
C VAL A 154 9.68 9.44 8.09
N ALA A 155 9.52 10.64 8.67
CA ALA A 155 8.68 11.70 8.10
C ALA A 155 9.20 12.20 6.74
N ASP A 156 10.52 12.26 6.57
CA ASP A 156 11.22 12.53 5.30
C ASP A 156 10.76 11.59 4.19
N LEU A 157 10.70 10.28 4.45
CA LEU A 157 10.21 9.30 3.48
C LEU A 157 8.71 9.42 3.24
N GLY A 158 7.96 9.92 4.23
CA GLY A 158 6.54 10.26 4.06
C GLY A 158 6.34 11.38 3.06
N ALA A 159 7.11 12.47 3.19
CA ALA A 159 7.10 13.59 2.26
C ALA A 159 7.57 13.17 0.86
N GLU A 160 8.66 12.40 0.79
CA GLU A 160 9.20 11.88 -0.47
C GLU A 160 8.19 10.99 -1.21
N TRP A 161 7.49 10.11 -0.47
CA TRP A 161 6.42 9.29 -1.03
C TRP A 161 5.26 10.14 -1.55
N GLN A 162 4.80 11.13 -0.77
CA GLN A 162 3.68 11.98 -1.19
C GLN A 162 4.00 12.72 -2.49
N GLU A 163 5.19 13.31 -2.58
CA GLU A 163 5.65 13.99 -3.77
C GLU A 163 5.78 13.04 -4.97
N ALA A 164 6.40 11.87 -4.79
CA ALA A 164 6.54 10.88 -5.85
C ALA A 164 5.18 10.34 -6.33
N ALA A 165 4.27 10.04 -5.40
CA ALA A 165 2.95 9.49 -5.69
C ALA A 165 2.05 10.52 -6.39
N LEU A 166 2.11 11.80 -5.99
CA LEU A 166 1.41 12.88 -6.69
C LEU A 166 1.88 13.00 -8.14
N ARG A 167 3.20 13.01 -8.37
CA ARG A 167 3.74 13.09 -9.74
C ARG A 167 3.33 11.88 -10.57
N GLU A 168 3.44 10.69 -9.99
CA GLU A 168 3.07 9.45 -10.66
C GLU A 168 1.57 9.44 -11.02
N PHE A 169 0.69 9.87 -10.11
CA PHE A 169 -0.74 9.95 -10.37
C PHE A 169 -1.09 10.86 -11.56
N VAL A 170 -0.42 12.01 -11.65
CA VAL A 170 -0.64 12.99 -12.72
C VAL A 170 -0.08 12.47 -14.05
N ALA A 171 1.13 11.91 -14.05
CA ALA A 171 1.83 11.50 -15.26
C ALA A 171 1.37 10.15 -15.83
N ASN A 172 0.87 9.23 -15.00
CA ASN A 172 0.52 7.87 -15.40
C ASN A 172 -0.98 7.72 -15.64
N GLU A 173 -1.37 7.20 -16.80
CA GLU A 173 -2.76 6.98 -17.18
C GLU A 173 -3.30 5.59 -16.82
N ASP A 174 -2.45 4.68 -16.34
CA ASP A 174 -2.88 3.34 -15.91
C ASP A 174 -3.90 3.45 -14.77
N LEU A 175 -5.04 2.79 -15.00
CA LEU A 175 -6.19 2.91 -14.11
C LEU A 175 -5.95 2.26 -12.74
N ASP A 176 -5.22 1.15 -12.67
CA ASP A 176 -4.97 0.48 -11.40
C ASP A 176 -3.93 1.24 -10.57
N VAL A 177 -2.91 1.83 -11.22
CA VAL A 177 -1.97 2.76 -10.58
C VAL A 177 -2.73 3.93 -9.96
N ARG A 178 -3.58 4.62 -10.73
CA ARG A 178 -4.38 5.74 -10.23
C ARG A 178 -5.29 5.34 -9.08
N ARG A 179 -5.98 4.21 -9.19
CA ARG A 179 -6.88 3.69 -8.14
C ARG A 179 -6.14 3.32 -6.86
N CYS A 180 -4.92 2.82 -6.95
CA CYS A 180 -4.12 2.44 -5.79
C CYS A 180 -3.42 3.64 -5.13
N ILE A 181 -2.97 4.63 -5.92
CA ILE A 181 -2.29 5.82 -5.40
C ILE A 181 -3.26 6.80 -4.74
N LEU A 182 -4.38 7.11 -5.41
CA LEU A 182 -5.28 8.20 -5.01
C LEU A 182 -5.66 8.15 -3.52
N PRO A 183 -6.07 7.00 -2.93
CA PRO A 183 -6.46 6.92 -1.53
C PRO A 183 -5.39 7.34 -0.52
N GLY A 184 -4.10 7.27 -0.90
CA GLY A 184 -2.97 7.62 -0.06
C GLY A 184 -2.50 9.07 -0.21
N LEU A 185 -3.05 9.83 -1.17
CA LEU A 185 -2.67 11.21 -1.41
C LEU A 185 -3.30 12.17 -0.39
N ALA A 186 -2.50 13.08 0.14
CA ALA A 186 -2.99 14.17 0.96
C ALA A 186 -3.43 15.35 0.06
N LEU A 187 -4.72 15.36 -0.30
CA LEU A 187 -5.34 16.35 -1.21
C LEU A 187 -6.09 17.48 -0.48
N GLY A 188 -6.21 17.39 0.85
CA GLY A 188 -6.86 18.40 1.66
C GLY A 188 -6.05 19.70 1.80
N PRO A 189 -6.67 20.77 2.29
CA PRO A 189 -6.06 22.11 2.35
C PRO A 189 -4.91 22.25 3.37
N HIS A 190 -4.63 21.22 4.18
CA HIS A 190 -3.67 21.31 5.27
C HIS A 190 -2.25 20.89 4.86
N GLY A 191 -1.28 21.77 5.17
CA GLY A 191 0.13 21.42 5.43
C GLY A 191 0.99 21.00 4.24
N GLN A 192 0.48 20.99 3.00
CA GLN A 192 1.31 20.68 1.84
C GLN A 192 2.32 21.81 1.55
N PRO A 193 3.58 21.48 1.23
CA PRO A 193 4.53 22.46 0.73
C PRO A 193 3.96 23.19 -0.49
N ALA A 194 4.16 24.51 -0.56
CA ALA A 194 3.66 25.34 -1.68
C ALA A 194 4.07 24.79 -3.06
N ALA A 195 5.25 24.18 -3.15
CA ALA A 195 5.75 23.53 -4.37
C ALA A 195 4.87 22.38 -4.90
N LEU A 196 3.98 21.81 -4.08
CA LEU A 196 3.08 20.72 -4.47
C LEU A 196 1.65 21.18 -4.76
N HIS A 197 1.31 22.46 -4.53
CA HIS A 197 -0.08 22.94 -4.64
C HIS A 197 -0.63 22.79 -6.05
N ASP A 198 0.13 23.17 -7.08
CA ASP A 198 -0.28 23.01 -8.48
C ASP A 198 -0.48 21.53 -8.85
N LEU A 199 0.38 20.66 -8.34
CA LEU A 199 0.31 19.23 -8.59
C LEU A 199 -0.91 18.58 -7.91
N VAL A 200 -1.25 19.04 -6.70
CA VAL A 200 -2.49 18.65 -6.00
C VAL A 200 -3.72 19.12 -6.78
N ALA A 201 -3.75 20.37 -7.23
CA ALA A 201 -4.86 20.91 -8.01
C ALA A 201 -5.07 20.09 -9.31
N GLU A 202 -3.98 19.74 -9.98
CA GLU A 202 -4.00 18.92 -11.17
C GLU A 202 -4.48 17.48 -10.90
N ALA A 203 -3.99 16.84 -9.84
CA ALA A 203 -4.46 15.51 -9.43
C ALA A 203 -5.97 15.51 -9.14
N VAL A 204 -6.47 16.55 -8.45
CA VAL A 204 -7.90 16.71 -8.18
C VAL A 204 -8.69 16.88 -9.49
N ARG A 205 -8.21 17.71 -10.41
CA ARG A 205 -8.85 17.92 -11.72
C ARG A 205 -8.93 16.61 -12.52
N ILE A 206 -7.84 15.85 -12.60
CA ILE A 206 -7.79 14.56 -13.28
C ILE A 206 -8.79 13.58 -12.66
N ALA A 207 -8.79 13.44 -11.34
CA ALA A 207 -9.67 12.49 -10.66
C ALA A 207 -11.15 12.84 -10.83
N ARG A 208 -11.53 14.12 -10.74
CA ARG A 208 -12.90 14.61 -10.94
C ARG A 208 -13.40 14.41 -12.37
N GLY A 209 -12.52 14.64 -13.35
CA GLY A 209 -12.83 14.49 -14.77
C GLY A 209 -12.77 13.04 -15.28
N HIS A 210 -12.31 12.09 -14.47
CA HIS A 210 -12.07 10.72 -14.94
C HIS A 210 -13.37 10.00 -15.31
N PRO A 211 -13.38 9.14 -16.34
CA PRO A 211 -14.53 8.25 -16.62
C PRO A 211 -14.79 7.23 -15.51
N ASP A 212 -13.81 6.98 -14.64
CA ASP A 212 -13.89 5.98 -13.58
C ASP A 212 -14.63 6.53 -12.35
N ALA A 213 -15.73 5.88 -11.98
CA ALA A 213 -16.57 6.33 -10.88
C ALA A 213 -15.86 6.25 -9.52
N TYR A 214 -14.94 5.29 -9.33
CA TYR A 214 -14.16 5.18 -8.09
C TYR A 214 -13.27 6.40 -7.90
N LEU A 215 -12.48 6.79 -8.90
CA LEU A 215 -11.59 7.96 -8.80
C LEU A 215 -12.39 9.25 -8.50
N ARG A 216 -13.49 9.48 -9.21
CA ARG A 216 -14.39 10.63 -8.96
C ARG A 216 -14.94 10.65 -7.55
N HIS A 217 -15.35 9.50 -7.02
CA HIS A 217 -15.88 9.44 -5.66
C HIS A 217 -14.79 9.64 -4.60
N ARG A 218 -13.63 9.02 -4.77
CA ARG A 218 -12.52 9.09 -3.80
C ARG A 218 -11.96 10.49 -3.64
N VAL A 219 -11.80 11.22 -4.74
CA VAL A 219 -11.26 12.59 -4.68
C VAL A 219 -12.16 13.54 -3.89
N GLU A 220 -13.49 13.41 -3.98
CA GLU A 220 -14.38 14.27 -3.19
C GLU A 220 -14.27 14.02 -1.69
N ILE A 221 -14.02 12.78 -1.27
CA ILE A 221 -13.80 12.48 0.15
C ILE A 221 -12.51 13.15 0.66
N GLN A 222 -11.47 13.18 -0.18
CA GLN A 222 -10.13 13.63 0.22
C GLN A 222 -9.92 15.13 0.07
N ALA A 223 -10.57 15.75 -0.91
CA ALA A 223 -10.49 17.17 -1.20
C ALA A 223 -11.62 17.98 -0.53
N ALA A 224 -12.60 17.32 0.11
CA ALA A 224 -13.60 18.01 0.91
C ALA A 224 -12.92 18.84 2.00
N VAL A 225 -13.19 20.14 2.00
CA VAL A 225 -12.92 21.01 3.13
C VAL A 225 -13.92 20.62 4.23
N PRO A 226 -13.50 20.34 5.46
CA PRO A 226 -14.43 20.13 6.56
C PRO A 226 -15.34 21.38 6.68
N PRO A 227 -16.66 21.22 6.92
CA PRO A 227 -17.57 22.36 6.96
C PRO A 227 -17.28 23.41 8.05
N ASP A 228 -16.29 23.21 8.93
CA ASP A 228 -15.94 24.13 10.02
C ASP A 228 -14.42 24.17 10.30
N ALA A 229 -13.61 24.41 9.28
CA ALA A 229 -12.21 24.82 9.50
C ALA A 229 -12.16 26.35 9.71
N PRO A 230 -11.68 26.86 10.85
CA PRO A 230 -11.60 28.30 11.12
C PRO A 230 -10.67 29.05 10.14
#